data_AF-A0A6A4HA68-F1
#
_entry.id   AF-A0A6A4HA68-F1
#
_cell.length_a   1.000
_cell.length_b   1.000
_cell.length_c   1.000
_cell.angle_alpha   90.00
_cell.angle_beta   90.00
_cell.angle_gamma   90.00
#
_symmetry.space_group_name_H-M   'P 1'
#
loop_
_entity.id
_entity.type
_entity.pdbx_description
1 polymer ?
#
loop_
_entity_poly.entity_id
_entity_poly.type
_entity_poly.pdbx_seq_one_letter_code
_entity_poly.pdbx_strand_id
1 'polypeptide(L)' 'QLIMNLFADDTSAFLDATDNLEDLQKILDKWCLASGAKFNLGKTNIIPIGTEEFRKVVILVLRKPEEA' A
#
# COMPACT_ATOMS: atom_id res chain seq x y z
N GLN A 1 0.59 -9.49 9.51
CA GLN A 1 0.20 -10.59 8.58
C GLN A 1 -0.38 -9.93 7.34
N LEU A 2 0.25 -10.09 6.18
CA LEU A 2 -0.29 -9.56 4.92
C LEU A 2 -1.48 -10.40 4.47
N ILE A 3 -2.64 -9.77 4.31
CA ILE A 3 -3.84 -10.38 3.73
C ILE A 3 -4.17 -9.64 2.44
N MET A 4 -4.36 -10.37 1.35
CA MET A 4 -4.65 -9.79 0.04
C MET A 4 -5.94 -10.36 -0.52
N ASN A 5 -6.81 -9.49 -1.02
CA ASN A 5 -8.02 -9.83 -1.75
C ASN A 5 -7.84 -9.37 -3.20
N LEU A 6 -7.91 -10.33 -4.13
CA LEU A 6 -7.72 -10.12 -5.57
C LEU A 6 -9.04 -10.45 -6.25
N PHE A 7 -9.67 -9.47 -6.89
CA PHE A 7 -10.89 -9.70 -7.65
C PHE A 7 -10.81 -8.98 -8.99
N ALA A 8 -10.71 -9.77 -10.07
CA ALA A 8 -10.47 -9.27 -11.42
C ALA A 8 -9.22 -8.34 -11.47
N ASP A 9 -9.40 -7.09 -11.84
CA ASP A 9 -8.36 -6.06 -11.88
C ASP A 9 -8.19 -5.29 -10.56
N ASP A 10 -9.15 -5.38 -9.65
CA ASP A 10 -9.11 -4.72 -8.35
C ASP A 10 -8.39 -5.58 -7.30
N THR A 11 -7.42 -4.98 -6.62
CA THR A 11 -6.65 -5.63 -5.56
C THR A 11 -6.66 -4.77 -4.30
N SER A 12 -6.95 -5.39 -3.16
CA SER A 12 -6.86 -4.77 -1.84
C SER A 12 -5.89 -5.55 -0.96
N ALA A 13 -4.99 -4.86 -0.28
CA ALA A 13 -4.04 -5.45 0.66
C ALA A 13 -4.20 -4.80 2.03
N PHE A 14 -4.21 -5.62 3.08
CA PHE A 14 -4.22 -5.20 4.47
C PHE A 14 -2.85 -5.45 5.08
N LEU A 15 -2.27 -4.40 5.65
CA LEU A 15 -0.99 -4.42 6.33
C LEU A 15 -1.22 -4.24 7.84
N ASP A 16 -0.42 -4.93 8.64
CA ASP A 16 -0.34 -4.66 10.07
C ASP A 16 0.34 -3.32 10.33
N ALA A 17 0.12 -2.72 11.51
CA ALA A 17 0.79 -1.48 11.91
C ALA A 17 2.34 -1.61 11.96
N THR A 18 2.84 -2.83 12.06
CA THR A 18 4.28 -3.16 12.06
C THR A 18 4.84 -3.50 10.68
N ASP A 19 3.98 -3.66 9.66
CA ASP A 19 4.40 -3.99 8.30
C ASP A 19 4.83 -2.72 7.54
N ASN A 20 5.87 -2.84 6.70
CA ASN A 20 6.34 -1.73 5.87
C ASN A 20 5.71 -1.76 4.47
N LEU A 21 5.09 -0.65 4.07
CA LEU A 21 4.49 -0.49 2.74
C LEU A 21 5.52 -0.65 1.61
N GLU A 22 6.77 -0.24 1.83
CA GLU A 22 7.83 -0.36 0.82
C GLU A 22 8.19 -1.82 0.53
N ASP A 23 8.08 -2.70 1.51
CA ASP A 23 8.34 -4.13 1.31
C ASP A 23 7.23 -4.78 0.49
N LEU A 24 5.97 -4.40 0.73
CA LEU A 24 4.86 -4.79 -0.12
C LEU A 24 5.08 -4.28 -1.56
N GLN A 25 5.54 -3.04 -1.72
CA GLN A 25 5.84 -2.48 -3.04
C GLN A 25 6.86 -3.33 -3.80
N LYS A 26 7.98 -3.68 -3.15
CA LYS A 26 9.03 -4.52 -3.73
C LYS A 26 8.52 -5.91 -4.12
N ILE A 27 7.62 -6.48 -3.32
CA ILE A 27 6.99 -7.78 -3.62
C ILE A 27 6.10 -7.67 -4.86
N LEU A 28 5.26 -6.63 -4.93
CA LEU A 28 4.37 -6.39 -6.07
C LEU A 28 5.18 -6.13 -7.35
N ASP A 29 6.27 -5.37 -7.29
CA ASP A 29 7.12 -5.09 -8.45
C ASP A 29 7.75 -6.37 -9.00
N LYS A 30 8.25 -7.25 -8.13
CA LYS A 30 8.78 -8.58 -8.52
C LYS A 30 7.70 -9.46 -9.12
N TRP A 31 6.51 -9.48 -8.52
CA TRP A 31 5.39 -10.26 -9.03
C TRP A 31 4.96 -9.76 -10.41
N CYS A 32 4.82 -8.45 -10.61
CA CYS A 32 4.51 -7.82 -11.89
C CYS A 32 5.55 -8.14 -12.97
N LEU A 33 6.84 -8.09 -12.61
CA LEU A 33 7.92 -8.45 -13.52
C LEU A 33 7.82 -9.90 -13.99
N ALA A 34 7.47 -10.82 -13.08
CA ALA A 34 7.34 -12.24 -13.39
C ALA A 34 6.03 -12.60 -14.11
N SER A 35 4.92 -11.93 -13.78
CA SER A 35 3.58 -12.21 -14.33
C SER A 35 3.28 -11.47 -15.62
N GLY A 36 4.02 -10.40 -15.93
CA GLY A 36 3.73 -9.47 -17.02
C GLY A 36 2.57 -8.51 -16.72
N ALA A 37 2.01 -8.56 -15.51
CA ALA A 37 0.97 -7.63 -15.07
C ALA A 37 1.56 -6.25 -14.75
N LYS A 38 0.75 -5.19 -14.87
CA LYS A 38 1.13 -3.82 -14.51
C LYS A 38 0.30 -3.32 -13.35
N PHE A 39 0.92 -3.21 -12.17
CA PHE A 39 0.29 -2.60 -11.01
C PHE A 39 0.26 -1.07 -11.15
N ASN A 40 -0.91 -0.45 -11.04
CA ASN A 40 -1.08 1.00 -11.19
C ASN A 40 -0.96 1.72 -9.84
N LEU A 41 0.27 1.97 -9.41
CA LEU A 41 0.51 2.68 -8.13
C LEU A 41 -0.10 4.07 -8.08
N GLY A 42 -0.15 4.78 -9.20
CA GLY A 42 -0.79 6.10 -9.28
C GLY A 42 -2.31 6.07 -9.05
N LYS A 43 -2.94 4.89 -9.09
CA LYS A 43 -4.35 4.69 -8.78
C LYS A 43 -4.57 4.03 -7.41
N THR A 44 -3.51 3.65 -6.70
CA THR A 44 -3.60 2.99 -5.40
C THR A 44 -4.00 4.00 -4.33
N ASN A 45 -5.12 3.75 -3.66
CA ASN A 45 -5.56 4.53 -2.51
C ASN A 45 -5.08 3.86 -1.22
N ILE A 46 -4.34 4.59 -0.39
CA ILE A 46 -3.95 4.11 0.94
C ILE A 46 -4.99 4.61 1.94
N ILE A 47 -5.72 3.67 2.55
CA ILE A 47 -6.77 3.97 3.53
C ILE A 47 -6.26 3.60 4.92
N PRO A 48 -5.98 4.56 5.81
CA PRO A 48 -5.52 4.26 7.16
C PRO A 48 -6.69 3.71 8.01
N ILE A 49 -6.51 2.53 8.59
CA ILE A 49 -7.49 1.81 9.42
C ILE A 49 -6.88 1.59 10.81
N GLY A 50 -7.70 1.66 11.87
CA GLY A 50 -7.25 1.43 13.25
C GLY A 50 -7.59 2.60 14.17
N THR A 51 -6.79 2.77 15.24
CA THR A 51 -6.99 3.83 16.23
C THR A 51 -6.80 5.21 15.61
N GLU A 52 -7.36 6.24 16.25
CA GLU A 52 -7.23 7.61 15.75
C GLU A 52 -5.77 8.07 15.70
N GLU A 53 -4.97 7.70 16.70
CA GLU A 53 -3.56 8.02 16.82
C GLU A 53 -2.76 7.41 15.66
N PHE A 54 -3.01 6.13 15.37
CA PHE A 54 -2.34 5.44 14.27
C PHE A 54 -2.69 6.07 12.91
N ARG A 55 -3.98 6.37 12.69
CA ARG A 55 -4.42 7.02 11.45
C ARG A 55 -3.78 8.40 11.27
N LYS A 56 -3.64 9.19 12.34
CA LYS A 56 -2.95 10.48 12.32
C LYS A 56 -1.48 10.34 11.92
N VAL A 57 -0.77 9.35 12.47
CA VAL A 57 0.63 9.06 12.11
C VAL A 57 0.75 8.69 10.63
N VAL A 58 -0.09 7.77 10.15
CA VAL A 58 -0.06 7.33 8.74
C VAL A 58 -0.34 8.51 7.79
N ILE A 59 -1.32 9.35 8.09
CA ILE A 59 -1.61 10.56 7.28
C ILE A 59 -0.42 11.52 7.26
N LEU A 60 0.25 11.72 8.40
CA LEU A 60 1.43 12.57 8.49
C LEU A 60 2.59 12.03 7.64
N VAL A 61 2.86 10.72 7.71
CA VAL A 61 3.96 10.06 6.99
C VAL A 61 3.68 9.97 5.48
N LEU A 62 2.42 9.81 5.08
CA LEU A 62 2.02 9.73 3.67
C LEU A 62 1.88 11.09 2.99
N ARG A 63 1.71 12.19 3.74
CA ARG A 63 1.89 13.52 3.17
C ARG A 63 3.36 13.67 2.82
N LYS A 64 3.68 13.55 1.53
CA LYS A 64 4.94 14.11 1.01
C LYS A 64 4.99 15.58 1.45
N PRO A 65 6.14 16.11 1.89
CA PRO A 65 6.30 17.54 2.02
C PRO A 65 6.00 18.13 0.64
N GLU A 66 4.96 18.95 0.59
CA GLU A 66 4.72 19.85 -0.53
C GLU A 66 6.05 20.58 -0.78
N GLU A 67 6.58 20.43 -1.99
CA GLU A 67 7.84 21.03 -2.41
C GLU A 67 7.85 22.52 -2.03
N ALA A 68 8.79 22.89 -1.16
CA ALA A 68 9.15 24.28 -0.85
C ALA A 68 10.08 24.84 -1.94
#